data_AF-A0A960B874-F1
#
_entry.id   AF-A0A960B874-F1
#
_cell.length_a   1.000
_cell.length_b   1.000
_cell.length_c   1.000
_cell.angle_alpha   90.00
_cell.angle_beta   90.00
_cell.angle_gamma   90.00
#
_symmetry.space_group_name_H-M   'P 1'
#
loop_
_entity.id
_entity.type
_entity.pdbx_description
1 polymer ?
#
loop_
_entity_poly.entity_id
_entity_poly.type
_entity_poly.pdbx_seq_one_letter_code
_entity_poly.pdbx_strand_id
1 'polypeptide(L)'
;MQTERRQNPYPLTWEIPAAISVTGALLLVLGVHLGRGIANWTAGAGWQWPTPTGLFSTVPAILAGDASSGLASPIPDVAAPSQVLGWVLAVEAIILIGAITLTLAGLRRWGPGRLKGMATAAEAEAALGISRLRRVRAIIRPDLHPAHAQPPSTPVRTHQETDHD
;
A
#
# COMPACT_ATOMS: atom_id res chain seq x y z
N MET A 1 -16.38 -34.69 -19.53
CA MET A 1 -14.97 -34.41 -19.87
C MET A 1 -14.75 -33.65 -21.19
N GLN A 2 -15.76 -32.96 -21.78
CA GLN A 2 -15.58 -32.20 -23.04
C GLN A 2 -15.72 -30.66 -22.90
N THR A 3 -16.15 -30.15 -21.75
CA THR A 3 -16.37 -28.72 -21.52
C THR A 3 -15.07 -27.92 -21.41
N GLU A 4 -13.97 -28.58 -21.04
CA GLU A 4 -12.66 -27.97 -20.79
C GLU A 4 -11.88 -27.63 -22.08
N ARG A 5 -12.30 -28.16 -23.24
CA ARG A 5 -11.65 -27.90 -24.54
C ARG A 5 -12.23 -26.71 -25.33
N ARG A 6 -13.25 -26.01 -24.81
CA ARG A 6 -13.92 -24.89 -25.51
C ARG A 6 -13.62 -23.51 -24.91
N GLN A 7 -12.69 -23.43 -23.96
CA GLN A 7 -12.17 -22.14 -23.53
C GLN A 7 -10.92 -21.86 -24.34
N ASN A 8 -11.07 -21.12 -25.44
CA ASN A 8 -9.94 -20.48 -26.08
C ASN A 8 -9.57 -19.31 -25.15
N PRO A 9 -8.46 -19.37 -24.38
CA PRO A 9 -8.08 -18.24 -23.55
C PRO A 9 -7.81 -17.06 -24.50
N TYR A 10 -8.59 -15.99 -24.39
CA TYR A 10 -8.26 -14.75 -25.07
C TYR A 10 -6.84 -14.36 -24.66
N PRO A 11 -5.90 -14.14 -25.60
CA PRO A 11 -4.54 -13.75 -25.28
C PRO A 11 -4.54 -12.28 -24.87
N LEU A 12 -5.03 -12.01 -23.66
CA LEU A 12 -5.10 -10.71 -23.01
C LEU A 12 -3.69 -10.26 -22.52
N THR A 13 -2.63 -10.71 -23.19
CA THR A 13 -1.24 -10.51 -22.76
C THR A 13 -0.78 -9.07 -22.95
N TRP A 14 -1.26 -8.38 -23.98
CA TRP A 14 -0.86 -7.00 -24.28
C TRP A 14 -1.94 -5.96 -23.98
N GLU A 15 -3.22 -6.35 -23.98
CA GLU A 15 -4.35 -5.43 -23.76
C GLU A 15 -4.35 -4.82 -22.36
N ILE A 16 -4.04 -5.61 -21.31
CA ILE A 16 -3.95 -5.08 -19.94
C ILE A 16 -2.81 -4.06 -19.83
N PRO A 17 -1.54 -4.39 -20.20
CA PRO A 17 -0.47 -3.39 -20.21
C PRO A 17 -0.83 -2.15 -21.02
N ALA A 18 -1.40 -2.31 -22.22
CA ALA A 18 -1.80 -1.18 -23.06
C ALA A 18 -2.87 -0.30 -22.40
N ALA A 19 -3.92 -0.91 -21.82
CA ALA A 19 -4.97 -0.17 -21.11
C ALA A 19 -4.40 0.59 -19.90
N ILE A 20 -3.49 -0.03 -19.13
CA ILE A 20 -2.80 0.63 -18.02
C ILE A 20 -1.95 1.80 -18.54
N SER A 21 -1.18 1.60 -19.62
CA SER A 21 -0.34 2.65 -20.20
C SER A 21 -1.15 3.82 -20.72
N VAL A 22 -2.23 3.56 -21.46
CA VAL A 22 -3.11 4.61 -22.01
C VAL A 22 -3.83 5.36 -20.90
N THR A 23 -4.39 4.64 -19.92
CA THR A 23 -5.08 5.24 -18.77
C THR A 23 -4.10 6.06 -17.93
N GLY A 24 -2.90 5.51 -17.67
CA GLY A 24 -1.84 6.20 -16.96
C GLY A 24 -1.41 7.48 -17.68
N ALA A 25 -1.11 7.40 -18.98
CA ALA A 25 -0.74 8.55 -19.79
C ALA A 25 -1.82 9.64 -19.77
N LEU A 26 -3.09 9.25 -19.91
CA LEU A 26 -4.21 10.20 -19.82
C LEU A 26 -4.29 10.85 -18.43
N LEU A 27 -4.14 10.07 -17.35
CA LEU A 27 -4.13 10.61 -15.99
C LEU A 27 -3.00 11.61 -15.77
N LEU A 28 -1.78 11.33 -16.28
CA LEU A 28 -0.66 12.28 -16.21
C LEU A 28 -0.99 13.56 -16.99
N VAL A 29 -1.52 13.45 -18.22
CA VAL A 29 -1.91 14.65 -18.99
C VAL A 29 -2.95 15.49 -18.23
N LEU A 30 -3.96 14.85 -17.65
CA LEU A 30 -4.96 15.54 -16.83
C LEU A 30 -4.34 16.11 -15.54
N GLY A 31 -3.37 15.42 -14.95
CA GLY A 31 -2.59 15.85 -13.79
C GLY A 31 -1.82 17.15 -14.03
N VAL A 32 -1.12 17.25 -15.16
CA VAL A 32 -0.45 18.47 -15.60
C VAL A 32 -1.42 19.66 -15.66
N HIS A 33 -2.59 19.47 -16.28
CA HIS A 33 -3.60 20.55 -16.38
C HIS A 33 -4.24 20.89 -15.05
N LEU A 34 -4.46 19.91 -14.19
CA LEU A 34 -4.93 20.10 -12.83
C LEU A 34 -3.92 20.90 -12.00
N GLY A 35 -2.63 20.54 -12.06
CA GLY A 35 -1.55 21.27 -11.40
C GLY A 35 -1.44 22.72 -11.87
N ARG A 36 -1.50 22.95 -13.19
CA ARG A 36 -1.57 24.30 -13.78
C ARG A 36 -2.80 25.09 -13.30
N GLY A 37 -3.97 24.46 -13.27
CA GLY A 37 -5.21 25.07 -12.80
C GLY A 37 -5.15 25.48 -11.33
N ILE A 38 -4.59 24.62 -10.48
CA ILE A 38 -4.37 24.91 -9.05
C ILE A 38 -3.34 26.04 -8.89
N ALA A 39 -2.24 26.02 -9.64
CA ALA A 39 -1.24 27.08 -9.59
C ALA A 39 -1.86 28.45 -9.90
N ASN A 40 -2.59 28.57 -11.01
CA ASN A 40 -3.28 29.80 -11.39
C ASN A 40 -4.36 30.20 -10.36
N TRP A 41 -5.10 29.24 -9.80
CA TRP A 41 -6.07 29.53 -8.75
C TRP A 41 -5.39 30.12 -7.50
N THR A 42 -4.26 29.55 -7.06
CA THR A 42 -3.49 30.04 -5.90
C THR A 42 -2.76 31.36 -6.17
N ALA A 43 -2.48 31.68 -7.43
CA ALA A 43 -1.89 32.97 -7.84
C ALA A 43 -2.93 34.10 -7.96
N GLY A 44 -4.23 33.78 -7.88
CA GLY A 44 -5.32 34.76 -7.99
C GLY A 44 -5.92 34.89 -9.39
N ALA A 45 -5.37 34.20 -10.40
CA ALA A 45 -5.88 34.21 -11.78
C ALA A 45 -7.19 33.40 -11.97
N GLY A 46 -7.65 32.72 -10.92
CA GLY A 46 -8.87 31.92 -10.91
C GLY A 46 -8.68 30.50 -11.47
N TRP A 47 -9.77 29.74 -11.45
CA TRP A 47 -9.78 28.37 -11.96
C TRP A 47 -10.01 28.34 -13.48
N GLN A 48 -9.12 27.70 -14.23
CA GLN A 48 -9.19 27.62 -15.69
C GLN A 48 -8.79 26.24 -16.21
N TRP A 49 -9.67 25.62 -16.99
CA TRP A 49 -9.41 24.35 -17.67
C TRP A 49 -8.88 24.58 -19.09
N PRO A 50 -7.99 23.71 -19.63
CA PRO A 50 -7.54 23.84 -21.02
C PRO A 50 -8.68 23.73 -22.02
N THR A 51 -8.48 24.35 -23.18
CA THR A 51 -9.30 24.09 -24.37
C THR A 51 -9.14 22.63 -24.82
N PRO A 52 -10.18 22.00 -25.42
CA PRO A 52 -10.09 20.61 -25.87
C PRO A 52 -8.94 20.34 -26.85
N THR A 53 -8.64 21.30 -27.72
CA THR A 53 -7.54 21.23 -28.69
C THR A 53 -6.16 21.40 -28.05
N GLY A 54 -6.10 22.03 -26.88
CA GLY A 54 -4.87 22.26 -26.11
C GLY A 54 -4.48 21.08 -25.21
N LEU A 55 -5.36 20.09 -25.00
CA LEU A 55 -5.19 19.09 -23.95
C LEU A 55 -3.85 18.35 -24.01
N PHE A 56 -3.37 17.99 -25.20
CA PHE A 56 -2.09 17.29 -25.36
C PHE A 56 -0.96 18.20 -25.84
N SER A 57 -1.28 19.14 -26.73
CA SER A 57 -0.29 19.99 -27.42
C SER A 57 0.40 20.97 -26.48
N THR A 58 -0.26 21.39 -25.39
CA THR A 58 0.29 22.40 -24.47
C THR A 58 1.05 21.80 -23.30
N VAL A 59 1.03 20.47 -23.13
CA VAL A 59 1.73 19.78 -22.03
C VAL A 59 3.22 20.15 -21.98
N PRO A 60 3.98 20.14 -23.09
CA PRO A 60 5.39 20.52 -23.04
C PRO A 60 5.62 21.96 -22.56
N ALA A 61 4.76 22.90 -22.96
CA ALA A 61 4.86 24.30 -22.54
C ALA A 61 4.56 24.46 -21.04
N ILE A 62 3.57 23.74 -20.52
CA ILE A 62 3.23 23.74 -19.08
C ILE A 62 4.39 23.15 -18.27
N LEU A 63 5.00 22.07 -18.75
CA LEU A 63 6.20 21.47 -18.14
C LEU A 63 7.45 22.36 -18.27
N ALA A 64 7.44 23.35 -19.18
CA ALA A 64 8.42 24.43 -19.22
C ALA A 64 8.07 25.61 -18.29
N GLY A 65 6.94 25.54 -17.58
CA GLY A 65 6.48 26.54 -16.63
C GLY A 65 5.51 27.59 -17.18
N ASP A 66 5.02 27.44 -18.40
CA ASP A 66 4.01 28.35 -18.97
C ASP A 66 2.61 28.06 -18.38
N ALA A 67 2.19 28.90 -17.43
CA ALA A 67 0.90 28.79 -16.76
C ALA A 67 -0.30 29.16 -17.64
N SER A 68 -0.06 29.93 -18.72
CA SER A 68 -1.09 30.46 -19.62
C SER A 68 -1.42 29.53 -20.78
N SER A 69 -0.55 28.54 -21.03
CA SER A 69 -0.66 27.66 -22.18
C SER A 69 -1.99 26.88 -22.21
N GLY A 70 -2.61 26.85 -23.40
CA GLY A 70 -3.83 26.09 -23.66
C GLY A 70 -5.13 26.76 -23.21
N LEU A 71 -5.07 27.98 -22.68
CA LEU A 71 -6.23 28.78 -22.29
C LEU A 71 -6.92 29.44 -23.49
N ALA A 72 -8.24 29.60 -23.40
CA ALA A 72 -9.05 30.21 -24.46
C ALA A 72 -8.85 31.74 -24.56
N SER A 73 -8.42 32.38 -23.49
CA SER A 73 -8.18 33.82 -23.44
C SER A 73 -7.00 34.13 -22.52
N PRO A 74 -6.23 35.19 -22.81
CA PRO A 74 -5.21 35.68 -21.89
C PRO A 74 -5.84 36.02 -20.53
N ILE A 75 -5.16 35.63 -19.45
CA ILE A 75 -5.58 35.92 -18.09
C ILE A 75 -4.52 36.78 -17.39
N PRO A 76 -4.93 37.77 -16.56
CA PRO A 76 -4.01 38.50 -15.70
C PRO A 76 -3.48 37.61 -14.57
N ASP A 77 -2.36 37.99 -13.97
CA ASP A 77 -1.81 37.39 -12.73
C ASP A 77 -1.52 35.88 -12.80
N VAL A 78 -1.06 35.40 -13.95
CA VAL A 78 -0.64 34.01 -14.15
C VAL A 78 0.41 33.56 -13.14
N ALA A 79 0.32 32.30 -12.71
CA ALA A 79 1.26 31.74 -11.74
C ALA A 79 2.70 31.79 -12.25
N ALA A 80 3.64 32.01 -11.33
CA ALA A 80 5.06 31.97 -11.66
C ALA A 80 5.49 30.55 -12.10
N PRO A 81 6.52 30.40 -12.96
CA PRO A 81 6.95 29.08 -13.45
C PRO A 81 7.26 28.07 -12.33
N SER A 82 7.86 28.51 -11.23
CA SER A 82 8.15 27.65 -10.07
C SER A 82 6.88 27.17 -9.35
N GLN A 83 5.83 27.99 -9.30
CA GLN A 83 4.55 27.61 -8.71
C GLN A 83 3.83 26.58 -9.59
N VAL A 84 3.85 26.76 -10.92
CA VAL A 84 3.29 25.79 -11.87
C VAL A 84 3.99 24.44 -11.70
N LEU A 85 5.33 24.43 -11.78
CA LEU A 85 6.09 23.19 -11.66
C LEU A 85 5.92 22.54 -10.29
N GLY A 86 5.87 23.32 -9.21
CA GLY A 86 5.62 22.82 -7.86
C GLY A 86 4.27 22.11 -7.74
N TRP A 87 3.19 22.72 -8.22
CA TRP A 87 1.86 22.12 -8.18
C TRP A 87 1.71 20.95 -9.14
N VAL A 88 2.28 21.03 -10.35
CA VAL A 88 2.31 19.90 -11.28
C VAL A 88 3.01 18.71 -10.63
N LEU A 89 4.23 18.90 -10.08
CA LEU A 89 4.95 17.83 -9.39
C LEU A 89 4.16 17.25 -8.21
N ALA A 90 3.50 18.10 -7.41
CA ALA A 90 2.69 17.64 -6.28
C ALA A 90 1.49 16.79 -6.73
N VAL A 91 0.75 17.24 -7.76
CA VAL A 91 -0.39 16.50 -8.31
C VAL A 91 0.06 15.18 -8.93
N GLU A 92 1.13 15.19 -9.74
CA GLU A 92 1.68 13.99 -10.35
C GLU A 92 2.15 12.97 -9.31
N ALA A 93 2.81 13.44 -8.24
CA ALA A 93 3.20 12.58 -7.13
C ALA A 93 1.99 11.92 -6.45
N ILE A 94 0.91 12.67 -6.23
CA ILE A 94 -0.34 12.13 -5.65
C ILE A 94 -0.96 11.09 -6.59
N ILE A 95 -1.04 11.36 -7.89
CA ILE A 95 -1.56 10.42 -8.89
C ILE A 95 -0.71 9.14 -8.90
N LEU A 96 0.61 9.26 -8.91
CA LEU A 96 1.52 8.13 -8.92
C LEU A 96 1.42 7.28 -7.65
N ILE A 97 1.40 7.92 -6.48
CA ILE A 97 1.19 7.23 -5.19
C ILE A 97 -0.17 6.54 -5.18
N GLY A 98 -1.23 7.20 -5.64
CA GLY A 98 -2.57 6.62 -5.79
C GLY A 98 -2.58 5.39 -6.70
N ALA A 99 -1.98 5.50 -7.89
CA ALA A 99 -1.89 4.40 -8.84
C ALA A 99 -1.12 3.20 -8.29
N ILE A 100 0.03 3.44 -7.63
CA ILE A 100 0.83 2.38 -6.99
C ILE A 100 0.04 1.72 -5.87
N THR A 101 -0.58 2.49 -4.99
CA THR A 101 -1.35 1.94 -3.85
C THR A 101 -2.55 1.13 -4.32
N LEU A 102 -3.33 1.61 -5.30
CA LEU A 102 -4.43 0.87 -5.92
C LEU A 102 -3.94 -0.42 -6.60
N THR A 103 -2.83 -0.36 -7.34
CA THR A 103 -2.24 -1.53 -7.99
C THR A 103 -1.80 -2.57 -6.96
N LEU A 104 -1.09 -2.16 -5.92
CA LEU A 104 -0.66 -3.06 -4.83
C LEU A 104 -1.86 -3.64 -4.07
N ALA A 105 -2.87 -2.83 -3.78
CA ALA A 105 -4.10 -3.30 -3.15
C ALA A 105 -4.82 -4.33 -4.03
N GLY A 106 -4.91 -4.08 -5.34
CA GLY A 106 -5.49 -4.98 -6.31
C GLY A 106 -4.70 -6.30 -6.42
N LEU A 107 -3.38 -6.25 -6.50
CA LEU A 107 -2.53 -7.44 -6.54
C LEU A 107 -2.61 -8.23 -5.23
N ARG A 108 -2.70 -7.58 -4.07
CA ARG A 108 -2.94 -8.27 -2.79
C ARG A 108 -4.35 -8.87 -2.75
N ARG A 109 -5.33 -8.19 -3.35
CA ARG A 109 -6.75 -8.58 -3.31
C ARG A 109 -7.16 -9.55 -4.42
N TRP A 110 -6.41 -9.74 -5.50
CA TRP A 110 -6.75 -10.67 -6.59
C TRP A 110 -5.54 -11.27 -7.32
N GLY A 111 -4.31 -10.92 -6.94
CA GLY A 111 -3.11 -11.29 -7.68
C GLY A 111 -2.77 -12.78 -7.63
N PRO A 112 -1.93 -13.24 -8.59
CA PRO A 112 -1.63 -14.65 -8.83
C PRO A 112 -0.87 -15.34 -7.68
N GLY A 113 -0.18 -14.58 -6.83
CA GLY A 113 0.51 -15.08 -5.64
C GLY A 113 -0.39 -15.33 -4.42
N ARG A 114 -1.71 -15.16 -4.56
CA ARG A 114 -2.65 -15.47 -3.47
C ARG A 114 -2.76 -16.98 -3.29
N LEU A 115 -2.09 -17.47 -2.25
CA LEU A 115 -2.35 -18.79 -1.67
C LEU A 115 -3.78 -18.81 -1.11
N LYS A 116 -4.75 -19.14 -1.95
CA LYS A 116 -6.12 -19.46 -1.52
C LYS A 116 -6.04 -20.65 -0.57
N GLY A 117 -6.60 -20.51 0.64
CA GLY A 117 -6.61 -21.58 1.65
C GLY A 117 -5.54 -21.48 2.73
N MET A 118 -4.68 -20.46 2.73
CA MET A 118 -3.89 -20.13 3.92
C MET A 118 -4.82 -19.54 4.98
N ALA A 119 -4.89 -20.20 6.13
CA ALA A 119 -5.54 -19.66 7.32
C ALA A 119 -4.96 -18.27 7.60
N THR A 120 -5.83 -17.28 7.86
CA THR A 120 -5.40 -15.96 8.33
C THR A 120 -4.52 -16.11 9.57
N ALA A 121 -3.67 -15.14 9.90
CA ALA A 121 -2.84 -15.23 11.11
C ALA A 121 -3.67 -15.52 12.38
N ALA A 122 -4.90 -15.01 12.44
CA ALA A 122 -5.85 -15.30 13.51
C ALA A 122 -6.40 -16.73 13.45
N GLU A 123 -6.74 -17.25 12.28
CA GLU A 123 -7.19 -18.64 12.11
C GLU A 123 -6.05 -19.65 12.32
N ALA A 124 -4.83 -19.31 11.90
CA ALA A 124 -3.63 -20.10 12.16
C ALA A 124 -3.32 -20.10 13.66
N GLU A 125 -3.46 -18.97 14.35
CA GLU A 125 -3.34 -18.89 15.80
C GLU A 125 -4.44 -19.68 16.51
N ALA A 126 -5.68 -19.66 16.01
CA ALA A 126 -6.78 -20.44 16.56
C ALA A 126 -6.61 -21.96 16.32
N ALA A 127 -6.12 -22.35 15.15
CA ALA A 127 -5.92 -23.76 14.77
C ALA A 127 -4.67 -24.38 15.42
N LEU A 128 -3.58 -23.62 15.51
CA LEU A 128 -2.29 -24.11 16.03
C LEU A 128 -2.06 -23.74 17.49
N GLY A 129 -2.76 -22.73 18.02
CA GLY A 129 -2.66 -22.30 19.41
C GLY A 129 -1.25 -21.89 19.83
N ILE A 130 -0.45 -21.29 18.93
CA ILE A 130 0.98 -21.06 19.14
C ILE A 130 1.23 -20.17 20.36
N SER A 131 0.40 -19.17 20.62
CA SER A 131 0.50 -18.32 21.82
C SER A 131 0.15 -19.09 23.08
N ARG A 132 -0.82 -20.02 23.01
CA ARG A 132 -1.14 -20.93 24.12
C ARG A 132 0.04 -21.86 24.40
N LEU A 133 0.62 -22.47 23.37
CA LEU A 133 1.81 -23.34 23.48
C LEU A 133 3.01 -22.57 24.06
N ARG A 134 3.26 -21.34 23.61
CA ARG A 134 4.30 -20.46 24.18
C ARG A 134 4.06 -20.11 25.64
N ARG A 135 2.80 -20.02 26.08
CA ARG A 135 2.43 -19.75 27.48
C ARG A 135 2.67 -20.96 28.37
N VAL A 136 2.41 -22.17 27.89
CA VAL A 136 2.64 -23.42 28.65
C VAL A 136 4.01 -24.06 28.39
N ARG A 137 4.94 -23.33 27.75
CA ARG A 137 6.25 -23.86 27.34
C ARG A 137 7.07 -24.48 28.49
N ALA A 138 6.96 -23.94 29.70
CA ALA A 138 7.67 -24.44 30.87
C ALA A 138 7.14 -25.81 31.35
N ILE A 139 5.89 -26.15 31.01
CA ILE A 139 5.28 -27.45 31.30
C ILE A 139 5.68 -28.47 30.21
N ILE A 140 5.73 -28.04 28.95
CA ILE A 140 6.04 -28.90 27.80
C ILE A 140 7.55 -29.19 27.72
N ARG A 141 8.39 -28.20 28.00
CA ARG A 141 9.87 -28.27 27.97
C ARG A 141 10.45 -27.81 29.32
N PRO A 142 10.23 -28.57 30.39
CA PRO A 142 10.78 -28.24 31.71
C PRO A 142 12.31 -28.30 31.74
N ASP A 143 12.92 -29.05 30.80
CA ASP A 143 14.35 -29.14 30.56
C ASP A 143 14.99 -27.80 30.15
N LEU A 144 14.27 -26.98 29.38
CA LEU A 144 14.74 -25.67 28.93
C LEU A 144 14.32 -24.52 29.85
N HIS A 145 13.36 -24.76 30.75
CA HIS A 145 12.77 -23.75 31.61
C HIS A 145 12.69 -24.27 33.04
N PRO A 146 13.83 -24.34 33.76
CA PRO A 146 13.80 -24.69 35.17
C PRO A 146 12.90 -23.71 35.91
N ALA A 147 11.86 -24.23 36.56
CA ALA A 147 11.07 -23.47 37.52
C ALA A 147 12.06 -22.89 38.52
N HIS A 148 12.00 -21.57 38.74
CA HIS A 148 12.82 -20.90 39.76
C HIS A 148 12.82 -21.77 41.02
N ALA A 149 14.02 -22.18 41.43
CA ALA A 149 14.27 -23.18 42.45
C ALA A 149 13.37 -22.95 43.68
N GLN A 150 12.46 -23.88 43.94
CA GLN A 150 11.81 -23.97 45.23
C GLN A 150 12.93 -24.28 46.25
N PRO A 151 13.18 -23.44 47.27
CA PRO A 151 14.22 -23.72 48.24
C PRO A 151 13.91 -25.04 48.96
N PRO A 152 14.92 -25.86 49.29
CA PRO A 152 14.73 -27.17 49.89
C PRO A 152 13.98 -27.04 51.23
N SER A 153 12.90 -27.82 51.38
CA SER A 153 12.21 -28.01 52.65
C SER A 153 13.17 -28.63 53.66
N THR A 154 13.51 -27.87 54.70
CA THR A 154 14.33 -28.34 55.82
C THR A 154 13.71 -29.59 56.46
N PRO A 155 14.43 -30.72 56.56
CA PRO A 155 13.90 -31.90 57.22
C PRO A 155 13.71 -31.63 58.72
N VAL A 156 12.49 -31.88 59.22
CA VAL A 156 12.14 -31.87 60.64
C VAL A 156 12.94 -32.96 61.35
N ARG A 157 13.81 -32.56 62.28
CA ARG A 157 14.62 -33.46 63.11
C ARG A 157 13.74 -33.98 64.26
N THR A 158 13.23 -35.21 64.15
CA THR A 158 12.59 -35.92 65.27
C THR A 158 13.67 -36.34 66.26
N HIS A 159 13.69 -35.73 67.44
CA HIS A 159 14.42 -36.24 68.59
C HIS A 159 13.65 -37.44 69.14
N GLN A 160 14.24 -38.64 69.03
CA GLN A 160 13.71 -39.83 69.68
C GLN A 160 14.61 -40.17 70.87
N GLU A 161 14.04 -39.86 72.04
CA GLU A 161 14.28 -40.37 73.39
C GLU A 161 15.04 -41.71 73.42
N THR A 162 16.19 -41.72 74.10
CA THR A 162 16.86 -42.95 74.57
C THR A 162 16.40 -43.22 76.00
N ASP A 163 15.66 -44.30 76.20
CA ASP A 163 15.30 -44.90 77.49
C ASP A 163 15.54 -46.42 77.42
N HIS A 164 15.94 -47.00 78.56
CA HIS A 164 16.26 -48.41 78.90
C HIS A 164 17.60 -48.98 78.38
N ASP A 165 18.46 -49.61 79.18
CA ASP A 165 18.44 -50.12 80.57
C ASP A 165 19.86 -50.15 81.17
#